data_AF-A0A4R1KUZ2-F1
#
_entry.id   AF-A0A4R1KUZ2-F1
#
_cell.length_a   1.000
_cell.length_b   1.000
_cell.length_c   1.000
_cell.angle_alpha   90.00
_cell.angle_beta   90.00
_cell.angle_gamma   90.00
#
_symmetry.space_group_name_H-M   'P 1'
#
loop_
_entity.id
_entity.type
_entity.pdbx_description
1 polymer ?
#
loop_
_entity_poly.entity_id
_entity_poly.type
_entity_poly.pdbx_seq_one_letter_code
_entity_poly.pdbx_strand_id
1 'polypeptide(L)'
;MRNLKFILIACLFVFQANGYGQEESEVATTSNDSNETGTICFIRKTGFYGSAAAFKTFIDEEFVCKLNNKRYSMHEVAPGSHIVSVQFGGKKSKEKAEKFQIDVNPGQITYVQIVMETGAFVNNIYCEEITEKTAKRKMESLKVDKKCK
;
A
#
# COMPACT_ATOMS: atom_id res chain seq x y z
N MET A 1 -21.43 60.15 7.81
CA MET A 1 -21.54 61.32 8.70
C MET A 1 -21.54 60.82 10.15
N ARG A 2 -20.55 61.26 10.96
CA ARG A 2 -20.57 61.54 12.43
C ARG A 2 -21.31 60.53 13.34
N ASN A 3 -20.80 59.99 14.45
CA ASN A 3 -19.71 60.33 15.38
C ASN A 3 -19.68 59.21 16.45
N LEU A 4 -18.53 58.65 16.84
CA LEU A 4 -17.69 59.07 17.97
C LEU A 4 -18.34 58.94 19.36
N LYS A 5 -17.97 57.89 20.12
CA LYS A 5 -17.71 58.00 21.57
C LYS A 5 -16.54 57.11 21.99
N PHE A 6 -15.53 57.79 22.50
CA PHE A 6 -14.36 57.29 23.22
C PHE A 6 -14.77 56.54 24.49
N ILE A 7 -14.17 55.38 24.76
CA ILE A 7 -13.90 54.92 26.12
C ILE A 7 -12.46 54.39 26.16
N LEU A 8 -11.60 55.21 26.78
CA LEU A 8 -10.31 54.85 27.35
C LEU A 8 -10.55 53.90 28.53
N ILE A 9 -9.98 52.70 28.50
CA ILE A 9 -9.59 51.99 29.73
C ILE A 9 -8.16 51.49 29.54
N ALA A 10 -7.24 52.22 30.16
CA ALA A 10 -5.90 51.76 30.45
C ALA A 10 -5.99 50.74 31.59
N CYS A 11 -5.59 49.50 31.32
CA CYS A 11 -5.19 48.56 32.36
C CYS A 11 -3.74 48.16 32.11
N LEU A 12 -2.86 48.91 32.76
CA LEU A 12 -1.50 48.52 33.10
C LEU A 12 -1.58 47.25 33.96
N PHE A 13 -1.35 46.08 33.36
CA PHE A 13 -0.86 44.93 34.10
C PHE A 13 0.60 44.72 33.75
N VAL A 14 1.45 45.35 34.55
CA VAL A 14 2.83 44.96 34.73
C VAL A 14 2.81 43.63 35.47
N PHE A 15 3.24 42.55 34.83
CA PHE A 15 3.72 41.37 35.54
C PHE A 15 5.08 41.00 34.96
N GLN A 16 6.10 41.17 35.79
CA GLN A 16 7.47 40.84 35.45
C GLN A 16 7.69 39.32 35.53
N ALA A 17 8.52 38.89 34.59
CA ALA A 17 9.22 37.63 34.43
C ALA A 17 9.34 36.73 35.68
N ASN A 18 8.90 35.49 35.51
CA ASN A 18 9.74 34.35 35.91
C ASN A 18 9.91 33.47 34.67
N GLY A 19 11.18 33.30 34.29
CA GLY A 19 11.56 32.51 33.14
C GLY A 19 11.22 31.04 33.32
N TYR A 20 10.64 30.46 32.28
CA TYR A 20 10.91 29.09 31.88
C TYR A 20 11.19 29.17 30.38
N GLY A 21 12.38 28.68 30.01
CA GLY A 21 12.87 28.71 28.64
C GLY A 21 11.89 28.00 27.70
N GLN A 22 11.58 28.69 26.61
CA GLN A 22 11.12 28.05 25.39
C GLN A 22 12.28 27.25 24.82
N GLU A 23 12.21 25.92 24.91
CA GLU A 23 12.75 25.07 23.84
C GLU A 23 11.64 24.95 22.78
N GLU A 24 11.51 26.02 22.00
CA GLU A 24 10.91 25.92 20.68
C GLU A 24 11.98 25.27 19.79
N SER A 25 12.05 23.94 19.83
CA SER A 25 12.71 23.21 18.75
C SER A 25 11.86 23.42 17.51
N GLU A 26 12.24 24.43 16.72
CA GLU A 26 12.01 24.44 15.29
C GLU A 26 12.65 23.16 14.75
N VAL A 27 11.88 22.08 14.75
CA VAL A 27 12.21 20.92 13.93
C VAL A 27 12.12 21.45 12.51
N ALA A 28 13.29 21.84 11.99
CA ALA A 28 13.55 21.94 10.57
C ALA A 28 13.17 20.59 9.98
N THR A 29 11.89 20.48 9.63
CA THR A 29 11.38 19.41 8.80
C THR A 29 11.99 19.72 7.45
N THR A 30 13.20 19.19 7.21
CA THR A 30 13.62 18.87 5.86
C THR A 30 12.56 17.91 5.34
N SER A 31 11.50 18.47 4.77
CA SER A 31 10.65 17.79 3.82
C SER A 31 11.57 17.44 2.65
N ASN A 32 12.24 16.30 2.77
CA ASN A 32 12.43 15.48 1.60
C ASN A 32 11.01 15.14 1.14
N ASP A 33 10.44 16.01 0.31
CA ASP A 33 9.36 15.69 -0.63
C ASP A 33 9.90 14.70 -1.68
N SER A 34 10.59 13.65 -1.24
CA SER A 34 10.57 12.40 -1.98
C SER A 34 9.15 11.91 -1.81
N ASN A 35 8.33 12.07 -2.86
CA ASN A 35 7.13 11.29 -3.10
C ASN A 35 7.53 9.80 -3.15
N GLU A 36 7.90 9.26 -2.00
CA GLU A 36 8.45 7.93 -1.89
C GLU A 36 7.28 6.97 -2.03
N THR A 37 7.26 6.26 -3.15
CA THR A 37 6.27 5.22 -3.41
C THR A 37 6.56 4.03 -2.49
N GLY A 38 5.54 3.22 -2.26
CA GLY A 38 5.73 1.86 -1.78
C GLY A 38 5.60 0.87 -2.93
N THR A 39 5.87 -0.40 -2.67
CA THR A 39 5.80 -1.45 -3.69
C THR A 39 4.95 -2.63 -3.25
N ILE A 40 4.04 -3.08 -4.09
CA ILE A 40 3.33 -4.35 -3.92
C ILE A 40 4.00 -5.42 -4.80
N CYS A 41 4.44 -6.51 -4.19
CA CYS A 41 5.05 -7.65 -4.89
C CYS A 41 4.11 -8.86 -4.90
N PHE A 42 3.48 -9.16 -6.04
CA PHE A 42 2.68 -10.38 -6.20
C PHE A 42 3.58 -11.59 -6.49
N ILE A 43 3.38 -12.68 -5.75
CA ILE A 43 4.15 -13.92 -5.86
C ILE A 43 3.23 -15.08 -6.21
N ARG A 44 3.56 -15.81 -7.29
CA ARG A 44 2.80 -16.99 -7.71
C ARG A 44 3.65 -18.25 -7.73
N LYS A 45 3.35 -19.17 -6.80
CA LYS A 45 3.96 -20.50 -6.69
C LYS A 45 2.89 -21.58 -6.40
N THR A 46 1.82 -21.62 -7.18
CA THR A 46 0.62 -22.46 -6.94
C THR A 46 0.73 -23.92 -7.41
N GLY A 47 1.94 -24.45 -7.55
CA GLY A 47 2.17 -25.86 -7.90
C GLY A 47 1.72 -26.26 -9.31
N PHE A 48 1.46 -27.55 -9.51
CA PHE A 48 1.05 -28.14 -10.80
C PHE A 48 -0.42 -27.88 -11.13
N TYR A 49 -1.33 -28.08 -10.18
CA TYR A 49 -2.77 -27.88 -10.40
C TYR A 49 -3.13 -26.47 -10.85
N GLY A 50 -2.33 -25.47 -10.44
CA GLY A 50 -2.53 -24.09 -10.82
C GLY A 50 -1.83 -23.68 -12.11
N SER A 51 -1.09 -24.55 -12.81
CA SER A 51 -0.18 -24.09 -13.87
C SER A 51 -0.83 -23.80 -15.22
N ALA A 52 -2.07 -24.25 -15.43
CA ALA A 52 -2.71 -24.28 -16.75
C ALA A 52 -3.04 -22.89 -17.34
N ALA A 53 -3.25 -21.87 -16.49
CA ALA A 53 -3.60 -20.52 -16.93
C ALA A 53 -2.81 -19.45 -16.19
N ALA A 54 -2.61 -18.29 -16.82
CA ALA A 54 -2.12 -17.11 -16.10
C ALA A 54 -3.22 -16.55 -15.19
N PHE A 55 -2.85 -15.96 -14.06
CA PHE A 55 -3.79 -15.24 -13.21
C PHE A 55 -3.69 -13.75 -13.48
N LYS A 56 -4.80 -13.04 -13.33
CA LYS A 56 -4.82 -11.59 -13.39
C LYS A 56 -4.83 -11.05 -11.98
N THR A 57 -3.88 -10.18 -11.69
CA THR A 57 -3.80 -9.46 -10.41
C THR A 57 -4.34 -8.05 -10.59
N PHE A 58 -4.96 -7.56 -9.53
CA PHE A 58 -5.55 -6.24 -9.49
C PHE A 58 -5.13 -5.51 -8.21
N ILE A 59 -4.94 -4.21 -8.32
CA ILE A 59 -4.77 -3.26 -7.22
C ILE A 59 -5.87 -2.22 -7.41
N ASP A 60 -6.67 -1.99 -6.38
CA ASP A 60 -7.80 -1.04 -6.39
C ASP A 60 -8.73 -1.25 -7.60
N GLU A 61 -9.04 -2.52 -7.85
CA GLU A 61 -9.88 -3.02 -8.95
C GLU A 61 -9.29 -2.86 -10.37
N GLU A 62 -8.13 -2.22 -10.49
CA GLU A 62 -7.43 -2.03 -11.74
C GLU A 62 -6.52 -3.21 -12.07
N PHE A 63 -6.53 -3.65 -13.32
CA PHE A 63 -5.67 -4.73 -13.77
C PHE A 63 -4.21 -4.26 -13.82
N VAL A 64 -3.32 -4.94 -13.11
CA VAL A 64 -1.89 -4.58 -13.06
C VAL A 64 -0.98 -5.62 -13.70
N CYS A 65 -1.31 -6.92 -13.63
CA CYS A 65 -0.47 -7.93 -14.28
C CYS A 65 -1.18 -9.22 -14.69
N LYS A 66 -0.71 -9.83 -15.79
CA LYS A 66 -1.01 -11.21 -16.15
C LYS A 66 0.13 -12.11 -15.63
N LEU A 67 0.01 -12.54 -14.38
CA LEU A 67 1.06 -13.27 -13.67
C LEU A 67 1.06 -14.77 -14.02
N ASN A 68 2.11 -15.24 -14.69
CA ASN A 68 2.26 -16.66 -15.06
C ASN A 68 2.73 -17.51 -13.86
N ASN A 69 2.61 -18.83 -13.95
CA ASN A 69 3.05 -19.72 -12.87
C ASN A 69 4.58 -19.64 -12.67
N LYS A 70 5.03 -19.82 -11.43
CA LYS A 70 6.43 -19.71 -11.01
C LYS A 70 7.05 -18.34 -11.38
N ARG A 71 6.28 -17.27 -11.14
CA ARG A 71 6.69 -15.88 -11.40
C ARG A 71 6.29 -14.96 -10.26
N TYR A 72 6.88 -13.77 -10.25
CA TYR A 72 6.46 -12.65 -9.42
C TYR A 72 6.40 -11.36 -10.25
N SER A 73 5.68 -10.35 -9.77
CA SER A 73 5.64 -9.01 -10.35
C SER A 73 5.68 -7.95 -9.26
N MET A 74 6.24 -6.77 -9.57
CA MET A 74 6.37 -5.65 -8.64
C MET A 74 5.64 -4.44 -9.21
N HIS A 75 4.93 -3.71 -8.36
CA HIS A 75 4.08 -2.58 -8.72
C HIS A 75 4.30 -1.45 -7.74
N GLU A 76 4.79 -0.32 -8.21
CA GLU A 76 4.88 0.90 -7.40
C GLU A 76 3.48 1.50 -7.20
N VAL A 77 3.18 1.89 -5.96
CA VAL A 77 1.91 2.49 -5.58
C VAL A 77 2.13 3.63 -4.58
N ALA A 78 1.13 4.49 -4.42
CA ALA A 78 1.15 5.46 -3.34
C ALA A 78 1.20 4.73 -1.98
N PRO A 79 1.85 5.30 -0.96
CA PRO A 79 1.70 4.79 0.40
C PRO A 79 0.25 4.87 0.88
N GLY A 80 -0.18 3.89 1.68
CA GLY A 80 -1.53 3.82 2.23
C GLY A 80 -2.18 2.45 2.07
N SER A 81 -3.50 2.41 2.23
CA SER A 81 -4.27 1.17 2.15
C SER A 81 -4.72 0.88 0.73
N HIS A 82 -4.53 -0.37 0.30
CA HIS A 82 -4.87 -0.84 -1.04
C HIS A 82 -5.67 -2.13 -0.98
N ILE A 83 -6.59 -2.29 -1.93
CA ILE A 83 -7.33 -3.54 -2.11
C ILE A 83 -6.70 -4.35 -3.24
N VAL A 84 -6.13 -5.50 -2.90
CA VAL A 84 -5.61 -6.44 -3.88
C VAL A 84 -6.58 -7.59 -4.12
N SER A 85 -6.62 -8.08 -5.35
CA SER A 85 -7.40 -9.26 -5.71
C SER A 85 -6.78 -10.03 -6.86
N VAL A 86 -7.20 -11.28 -7.01
CA VAL A 86 -6.74 -12.17 -8.07
C VAL A 86 -7.93 -12.90 -8.70
N GLN A 87 -7.89 -13.09 -10.03
CA GLN A 87 -8.86 -13.93 -10.71
C GLN A 87 -8.27 -14.60 -11.97
N PHE A 88 -8.88 -15.69 -12.46
CA PHE A 88 -8.41 -16.40 -13.65
C PHE A 88 -8.44 -15.56 -14.94
N GLY A 89 -9.37 -14.60 -15.07
CA GLY A 89 -9.54 -13.80 -16.28
C GLY A 89 -10.61 -12.71 -16.17
N GLY A 90 -10.71 -11.83 -17.16
CA GLY A 90 -11.55 -10.62 -17.13
C GLY A 90 -10.72 -9.33 -17.24
N LYS A 91 -11.34 -8.17 -17.49
CA LYS A 91 -10.62 -6.89 -17.62
C LYS A 91 -10.56 -6.08 -16.33
N LYS A 92 -11.55 -6.26 -15.45
CA LYS A 92 -11.68 -5.62 -14.13
C LYS A 92 -11.79 -6.70 -13.05
N SER A 93 -11.48 -6.32 -11.81
CA SER A 93 -11.72 -7.18 -10.65
C SER A 93 -13.23 -7.50 -10.57
N LYS A 94 -13.57 -8.79 -10.41
CA LYS A 94 -14.96 -9.22 -10.26
C LYS A 94 -15.45 -8.90 -8.85
N GLU A 95 -16.74 -8.61 -8.73
CA GLU A 95 -17.40 -8.41 -7.42
C GLU A 95 -17.21 -9.62 -6.49
N LYS A 96 -17.30 -10.83 -7.05
CA LYS A 96 -17.12 -12.10 -6.31
C LYS A 96 -15.65 -12.50 -6.11
N ALA A 97 -14.69 -11.73 -6.63
CA ALA A 97 -13.28 -12.02 -6.36
C ALA A 97 -12.98 -11.65 -4.91
N GLU A 98 -12.24 -12.50 -4.21
CA GLU A 98 -11.81 -12.21 -2.85
C GLU A 98 -10.97 -10.94 -2.82
N LYS A 99 -11.37 -9.99 -1.97
CA LYS A 99 -10.74 -8.69 -1.77
C LYS A 99 -9.90 -8.78 -0.51
N PHE A 100 -8.62 -8.48 -0.64
CA PHE A 100 -7.68 -8.50 0.47
C PHE A 100 -7.07 -7.12 0.64
N GLN A 101 -7.23 -6.52 1.82
CA GLN A 101 -6.68 -5.21 2.13
C GLN A 101 -5.24 -5.36 2.63
N ILE A 102 -4.34 -4.52 2.13
CA ILE A 102 -2.96 -4.41 2.58
C ILE A 102 -2.60 -2.96 2.82
N ASP A 103 -1.66 -2.74 3.73
CA ASP A 103 -1.10 -1.42 3.98
C ASP A 103 0.33 -1.36 3.41
N VAL A 104 0.59 -0.29 2.67
CA VAL A 104 1.85 -0.06 1.97
C VAL A 104 2.55 1.14 2.58
N ASN A 105 3.76 0.91 3.11
CA ASN A 105 4.59 1.97 3.65
C ASN A 105 5.50 2.56 2.55
N PRO A 106 5.87 3.85 2.65
CA PRO A 106 6.85 4.47 1.76
C PRO A 106 8.19 3.71 1.80
N GLY A 107 8.78 3.46 0.64
CA GLY A 107 10.10 2.82 0.52
C GLY A 107 10.12 1.33 0.83
N GLN A 108 8.99 0.72 1.20
CA GLN A 108 8.89 -0.68 1.59
C GLN A 108 8.18 -1.53 0.54
N ILE A 109 8.48 -2.83 0.57
CA ILE A 109 7.82 -3.83 -0.27
C ILE A 109 6.85 -4.64 0.57
N THR A 110 5.57 -4.56 0.25
CA THR A 110 4.52 -5.45 0.78
C THR A 110 4.42 -6.68 -0.13
N TYR A 111 4.66 -7.88 0.42
CA TYR A 111 4.70 -9.11 -0.35
C TYR A 111 3.38 -9.87 -0.26
N VAL A 112 2.75 -10.10 -1.42
CA VAL A 112 1.45 -10.76 -1.52
C VAL A 112 1.60 -12.08 -2.25
N GLN A 113 1.34 -13.19 -1.58
CA GLN A 113 1.26 -14.50 -2.19
C GLN A 113 -0.13 -14.72 -2.79
N ILE A 114 -0.16 -15.27 -4.01
CA ILE A 114 -1.38 -15.85 -4.56
C ILE A 114 -1.48 -17.30 -4.08
N VAL A 115 -2.57 -17.61 -3.40
CA VAL A 115 -2.92 -18.96 -2.96
C VAL A 115 -4.00 -19.50 -3.89
N MET A 116 -3.88 -20.79 -4.20
CA MET A 116 -4.91 -21.53 -4.91
C MET A 116 -5.26 -22.74 -4.07
N GLU A 117 -6.50 -22.80 -3.64
CA GLU A 117 -7.06 -23.94 -2.94
C GLU A 117 -7.82 -24.79 -3.93
N THR A 118 -7.41 -26.06 -4.04
CA THR A 118 -8.03 -27.02 -4.94
C THR A 118 -8.43 -28.26 -4.15
N GLY A 119 -9.68 -28.65 -4.25
CA GLY A 119 -10.24 -29.89 -3.69
C GLY A 119 -11.37 -30.41 -4.57
N ALA A 120 -12.00 -31.53 -4.19
CA ALA A 120 -13.07 -32.16 -4.97
C ALA A 120 -14.26 -31.22 -5.25
N PHE A 121 -14.47 -30.21 -4.39
CA PHE A 121 -15.58 -29.25 -4.49
C PHE A 121 -15.13 -27.78 -4.34
N VAL A 122 -13.83 -27.52 -4.17
CA VAL A 122 -13.30 -26.18 -3.91
C VAL A 122 -12.28 -25.83 -4.99
N ASN A 123 -12.47 -24.68 -5.63
CA ASN A 123 -11.50 -24.08 -6.53
C ASN A 123 -11.49 -22.58 -6.27
N ASN A 124 -10.76 -22.18 -5.22
CA ASN A 124 -10.65 -20.79 -4.82
C ASN A 124 -9.25 -20.25 -5.13
N ILE A 125 -9.18 -18.96 -5.45
CA ILE A 125 -7.92 -18.22 -5.60
C ILE A 125 -8.03 -16.89 -4.87
N TYR A 126 -7.05 -16.60 -4.05
CA TYR A 126 -7.05 -15.41 -3.20
C TYR A 126 -5.63 -14.93 -2.92
N CYS A 127 -5.55 -13.76 -2.28
CA CYS A 127 -4.31 -13.11 -1.89
C CYS A 127 -4.07 -13.27 -0.39
N GLU A 128 -2.81 -13.47 -0.01
CA GLU A 128 -2.38 -13.52 1.38
C GLU A 128 -1.08 -12.73 1.52
N GLU A 129 -0.98 -11.85 2.51
CA GLU A 129 0.29 -11.20 2.82
C GLU A 129 1.28 -12.19 3.43
N ILE A 130 2.54 -12.11 3.01
CA ILE A 130 3.60 -12.95 3.56
C ILE A 130 4.80 -12.11 3.99
N THR A 131 5.57 -12.63 4.95
CA THR A 131 6.79 -11.95 5.41
C THR A 131 7.86 -11.88 4.33
N GLU A 132 8.70 -10.85 4.36
CA GLU A 132 9.84 -10.68 3.45
C GLU A 132 10.74 -11.92 3.40
N LYS A 133 11.04 -12.53 4.56
CA LYS A 133 11.83 -13.77 4.64
C LYS A 133 11.19 -14.90 3.84
N THR A 134 9.86 -15.05 3.93
CA THR A 134 9.12 -16.07 3.20
C THR A 134 9.09 -15.76 1.71
N ALA A 135 8.91 -14.49 1.34
CA ALA A 135 8.91 -14.02 -0.04
C ALA A 135 10.26 -14.29 -0.72
N LYS A 136 11.36 -13.81 -0.13
CA LYS A 136 12.73 -14.00 -0.64
C LYS A 136 13.04 -15.47 -0.90
N ARG A 137 12.79 -16.34 0.08
CA ARG A 137 12.96 -17.79 -0.07
C ARG A 137 12.13 -18.38 -1.22
N LYS A 138 10.89 -17.91 -1.44
CA LYS A 138 10.08 -18.37 -2.58
C LYS A 138 10.68 -17.87 -3.89
N MET A 139 11.08 -16.60 -3.94
CA MET A 139 11.57 -15.88 -5.12
C MET A 139 12.89 -16.40 -5.69
N GLU A 140 13.73 -17.06 -4.88
CA GLU A 140 14.96 -17.76 -5.35
C GLU A 140 14.70 -18.69 -6.55
N SER A 141 13.50 -19.28 -6.62
CA SER A 141 13.09 -20.22 -7.67
C SER A 141 12.16 -19.62 -8.73
N LEU A 142 11.86 -18.32 -8.64
CA LEU A 142 10.89 -17.62 -9.50
C LEU A 142 11.62 -16.71 -10.49
N LYS A 143 10.92 -16.33 -11.56
CA LYS A 143 11.40 -15.28 -12.47
C LYS A 143 10.45 -14.10 -12.41
N VAL A 144 10.95 -12.89 -12.69
CA VAL A 144 10.10 -11.71 -12.90
C VAL A 144 9.17 -12.00 -14.09
N ASP A 145 7.89 -11.66 -13.95
CA ASP A 145 6.97 -11.55 -15.09
C ASP A 145 7.05 -10.14 -15.68
N LYS A 146 7.16 -10.07 -17.01
CA LYS A 146 7.26 -8.79 -17.74
C LYS A 146 5.93 -8.39 -18.40
N LYS A 147 4.89 -9.23 -18.30
CA LYS A 147 3.57 -8.97 -18.89
C LYS A 147 2.65 -8.24 -17.91
N CYS A 148 3.16 -7.15 -17.36
CA CYS A 148 2.42 -6.23 -16.51
C CYS A 148 2.13 -4.93 -17.27
N LYS A 149 1.17 -4.14 -16.78
CA LYS A 149 0.87 -2.81 -17.32
C LYS A 149 1.81 -1.76 -16.76
#